data_AF-A0A1V6KCK3-F1
#
_entry.id   AF-A0A1V6KCK3-F1
#
_cell.length_a   1.000
_cell.length_b   1.000
_cell.length_c   1.000
_cell.angle_alpha   90.00
_cell.angle_beta   90.00
_cell.angle_gamma   90.00
#
_symmetry.space_group_name_H-M   'P 1'
#
loop_
_entity.id
_entity.type
_entity.pdbx_description
1 polymer ?
#
loop_
_entity_poly.entity_id
_entity_poly.type
_entity_poly.pdbx_seq_one_letter_code
_entity_poly.pdbx_strand_id
1 'polypeptide(L)'
;MLRNQNGISVYTVLSIILFIALVFILAVPNFFNLDKEKNLEDCINNMKQIWVATTDYMRDTNADFNGDLSLLIKTPKKDDPKNTYLSSNLYCPETSHQKKEYLVYGKYVAEQIGTEIKHNYGIIILCPNLAQYPKHIIEKGFYENMEPTQLQNYMSEDIDYIDSETGLNGAKKVELINKYIEIWKTDPDAFAKRKANTTALRAILFPEKFGITE
;
A
#
# COMPACT_ATOMS: atom_id res chain seq x y z
N MET A 1 40.04 57.04 -32.17
CA MET A 1 38.84 56.57 -31.42
C MET A 1 38.09 55.56 -32.29
N LEU A 2 38.30 54.26 -32.06
CA LEU A 2 37.59 53.18 -32.75
C LEU A 2 36.32 52.87 -31.97
N ARG A 3 35.17 53.13 -32.59
CA ARG A 3 33.84 52.99 -32.00
C ARG A 3 33.39 51.54 -32.14
N ASN A 4 33.37 50.84 -31.02
CA ASN A 4 32.87 49.48 -30.84
C ASN A 4 31.42 49.35 -31.35
N GLN A 5 31.19 48.65 -32.46
CA GLN A 5 29.86 48.23 -32.91
C GLN A 5 29.75 46.71 -32.76
N ASN A 6 29.52 46.27 -31.53
CA ASN A 6 29.09 44.90 -31.25
C ASN A 6 27.60 44.77 -31.58
N GLY A 7 27.28 44.61 -32.87
CA GLY A 7 25.95 44.16 -33.29
C GLY A 7 25.87 42.64 -33.11
N ILE A 8 24.94 42.17 -32.27
CA ILE A 8 24.68 40.73 -32.16
C ILE A 8 24.10 40.27 -33.51
N SER A 9 24.81 39.37 -34.19
CA SER A 9 24.37 38.81 -35.47
C SER A 9 23.05 38.08 -35.30
N VAL A 10 22.13 38.21 -36.26
CA VAL A 10 20.83 37.52 -36.27
C VAL A 10 21.01 36.01 -36.10
N TYR A 11 22.06 35.44 -36.70
CA TYR A 11 22.40 34.03 -36.55
C TYR A 11 22.79 33.65 -35.11
N THR A 12 23.43 34.56 -34.37
CA THR A 12 23.77 34.36 -32.96
C THR A 12 22.50 34.33 -32.10
N VAL A 13 21.54 35.22 -32.35
CA VAL A 13 20.24 35.22 -31.64
C VAL A 13 19.48 33.93 -31.94
N LEU A 14 19.43 33.53 -33.21
CA LEU A 14 18.73 32.32 -33.64
C LEU A 14 19.34 31.04 -33.05
N SER A 15 20.67 30.98 -32.97
CA SER A 15 21.41 29.87 -32.35
C SER A 15 21.16 29.77 -30.84
N ILE A 16 21.10 30.90 -30.12
CA ILE A 16 20.78 30.93 -28.69
C ILE A 16 19.36 30.42 -28.43
N ILE A 17 18.38 30.82 -29.25
CA ILE A 17 16.98 30.36 -29.11
C ILE A 17 16.89 28.84 -29.35
N LEU A 18 17.54 28.34 -30.39
CA LEU A 18 17.60 26.89 -30.69
C LEU A 18 18.26 26.10 -29.55
N PHE A 19 19.35 26.62 -28.99
CA PHE A 19 20.02 25.99 -27.86
C PHE A 19 19.14 25.94 -26.61
N ILE A 20 18.45 27.04 -26.28
CA ILE A 20 17.50 27.10 -25.17
C ILE A 20 16.36 26.10 -25.38
N ALA A 21 15.79 26.01 -26.58
CA ALA A 21 14.73 25.05 -26.90
C ALA A 21 15.20 23.59 -26.72
N LEU A 22 16.43 23.28 -27.14
CA LEU A 22 17.00 21.94 -27.05
C LEU A 22 17.28 21.55 -25.58
N VAL A 23 17.82 22.49 -24.79
CA VAL A 23 17.98 22.31 -23.33
C VAL A 23 16.62 22.12 -22.66
N PHE A 24 15.58 22.85 -23.07
CA PHE A 24 14.24 22.71 -22.51
C PHE A 24 13.65 21.32 -22.82
N ILE A 25 13.75 20.84 -24.06
CA ILE A 25 13.27 19.50 -24.45
C ILE A 25 13.98 18.40 -23.66
N LEU A 26 15.28 18.54 -23.40
CA LEU A 26 16.05 17.58 -22.59
C LEU A 26 15.78 17.68 -21.09
N ALA A 27 15.46 18.88 -20.59
CA ALA A 27 15.21 19.11 -19.16
C ALA A 27 13.76 18.79 -18.74
N VAL A 28 12.78 18.95 -19.63
CA VAL A 28 11.35 18.67 -19.37
C VAL A 28 11.13 17.26 -18.78
N PRO A 29 11.73 16.18 -19.31
CA PRO A 29 11.69 14.84 -18.70
C PRO A 29 12.07 14.79 -17.22
N ASN A 30 13.04 15.58 -16.79
CA ASN A 30 13.52 15.59 -15.41
C ASN A 30 12.61 16.35 -14.44
N PHE A 31 11.79 17.30 -14.94
CA PHE A 31 10.91 18.12 -14.11
C PHE A 31 9.49 17.56 -13.97
N PHE A 32 9.03 16.79 -14.96
CA PHE A 32 7.80 16.03 -14.83
C PHE A 32 8.14 14.65 -14.29
N ASN A 33 7.59 14.28 -13.13
CA ASN A 33 7.71 12.95 -12.52
C ASN A 33 7.22 11.91 -13.55
N LEU A 34 8.13 11.43 -14.39
CA LEU A 34 7.85 10.82 -15.70
C LEU A 34 7.27 9.40 -15.60
N ASP A 35 7.23 8.86 -14.39
CA ASP A 35 7.02 7.43 -14.16
C ASP A 35 6.00 7.20 -13.04
N LYS A 36 4.89 7.97 -13.03
CA LYS A 36 3.78 7.77 -12.06
C LYS A 36 3.26 6.33 -12.06
N GLU A 37 3.21 5.70 -13.23
CA GLU A 37 2.80 4.30 -13.37
C GLU A 37 3.83 3.35 -12.77
N LYS A 38 5.12 3.61 -13.01
CA LYS A 38 6.21 2.85 -12.40
C LYS A 38 6.24 3.02 -10.88
N ASN A 39 6.08 4.24 -10.36
CA ASN A 39 6.03 4.48 -8.91
C ASN A 39 4.83 3.75 -8.28
N LEU A 40 3.69 3.72 -8.97
CA LEU A 40 2.54 2.93 -8.54
C LEU A 40 2.89 1.44 -8.50
N GLU A 41 3.45 0.90 -9.58
CA GLU A 41 3.85 -0.50 -9.69
C GLU A 41 4.87 -0.91 -8.62
N ASP A 42 5.94 -0.12 -8.47
CA ASP A 42 6.98 -0.33 -7.46
C ASP A 42 6.40 -0.25 -6.04
N CYS A 43 5.49 0.70 -5.81
CA CYS A 43 4.81 0.81 -4.52
C CYS A 43 3.96 -0.44 -4.24
N ILE A 44 3.18 -0.91 -5.22
CA ILE A 44 2.36 -2.12 -5.08
C ILE A 44 3.25 -3.35 -4.88
N ASN A 45 4.34 -3.48 -5.63
CA ASN A 45 5.28 -4.58 -5.51
C ASN A 45 5.95 -4.62 -4.13
N ASN A 46 6.31 -3.46 -3.58
CA ASN A 46 6.82 -3.36 -2.21
C ASN A 46 5.76 -3.82 -1.20
N MET A 47 4.51 -3.37 -1.34
CA MET A 47 3.43 -3.82 -0.46
C MET A 47 3.20 -5.33 -0.56
N LYS A 48 3.22 -5.92 -1.77
CA LYS A 48 3.11 -7.37 -1.99
C LYS A 48 4.24 -8.14 -1.31
N GLN A 49 5.49 -7.67 -1.43
CA GLN A 49 6.62 -8.31 -0.75
C GLN A 49 6.47 -8.29 0.78
N ILE A 50 6.04 -7.14 1.33
CA ILE A 50 5.75 -7.02 2.75
C ILE A 50 4.60 -7.96 3.16
N TRP A 51 3.58 -8.12 2.32
CA TRP A 51 2.46 -9.03 2.58
C TRP A 51 2.93 -10.47 2.70
N VAL A 52 3.75 -10.93 1.76
CA VAL A 52 4.33 -12.29 1.78
C VAL A 52 5.18 -12.47 3.03
N ALA A 53 6.09 -11.54 3.32
CA ALA A 53 6.95 -11.60 4.49
C ALA A 53 6.15 -11.65 5.82
N THR A 54 5.10 -10.84 5.91
CA THR A 54 4.22 -10.81 7.10
C THR A 54 3.41 -12.10 7.22
N THR A 55 2.92 -12.64 6.10
CA THR A 55 2.18 -13.92 6.08
C THR A 55 3.05 -15.08 6.56
N ASP A 56 4.27 -15.18 6.04
CA ASP A 56 5.25 -16.19 6.44
C ASP A 56 5.52 -16.09 7.95
N TYR A 57 5.82 -14.88 8.44
CA TYR A 57 6.08 -14.65 9.86
C TYR A 57 4.91 -15.07 10.73
N MET A 58 3.69 -14.63 10.41
CA MET A 58 2.50 -14.96 11.18
C MET A 58 2.17 -16.45 11.15
N ARG A 59 2.45 -17.14 10.04
CA ARG A 59 2.29 -18.59 9.93
C ARG A 59 3.23 -19.33 10.86
N ASP A 60 4.46 -18.84 10.99
CA ASP A 60 5.48 -19.44 11.86
C ASP A 60 5.22 -19.16 13.34
N THR A 61 4.69 -17.98 13.68
CA THR A 61 4.46 -17.56 15.06
C THR A 61 3.05 -17.81 15.59
N ASN A 62 2.06 -18.02 14.72
CA ASN A 62 0.64 -18.12 15.06
C ASN A 62 0.16 -16.97 15.96
N ALA A 63 0.50 -15.74 15.58
CA ALA A 63 0.22 -14.55 16.38
C ALA A 63 -0.14 -13.35 15.50
N ASP A 64 -0.83 -12.38 16.10
CA ASP A 64 -1.06 -11.07 15.51
C ASP A 64 0.28 -10.38 15.20
N PHE A 65 0.33 -9.61 14.11
CA PHE A 65 1.48 -8.80 13.74
C PHE A 65 1.19 -7.33 14.02
N ASN A 66 2.03 -6.72 14.85
CA ASN A 66 1.85 -5.36 15.37
C ASN A 66 2.24 -4.24 14.38
N GLY A 67 2.79 -4.59 13.22
CA GLY A 67 3.19 -3.65 12.18
C GLY A 67 4.67 -3.25 12.20
N ASP A 68 5.49 -3.77 13.10
CA ASP A 68 6.93 -3.45 13.15
C ASP A 68 7.72 -4.22 12.08
N LEU A 69 7.96 -3.57 10.95
CA LEU A 69 8.75 -4.12 9.84
C LEU A 69 10.19 -4.49 10.22
N SER A 70 10.76 -3.87 11.27
CA SER A 70 12.08 -4.24 11.75
C SER A 70 12.15 -5.68 12.23
N LEU A 71 11.03 -6.24 12.72
CA LEU A 71 10.95 -7.65 13.11
C LEU A 71 11.14 -8.55 11.89
N LEU A 72 10.52 -8.23 10.76
CA LEU A 72 10.63 -9.03 9.54
C LEU A 72 12.05 -9.00 8.96
N ILE A 73 12.78 -7.91 9.16
CA ILE A 73 14.15 -7.73 8.68
C ILE A 73 15.17 -8.44 9.57
N LYS A 74 14.91 -8.51 10.89
CA LYS A 74 15.88 -9.05 11.86
C LYS A 74 15.63 -10.51 12.19
N THR A 75 14.42 -11.01 11.99
CA THR A 75 14.05 -12.39 12.36
C THR A 75 14.35 -13.34 11.20
N PRO A 76 15.18 -14.37 11.42
CA PRO A 76 15.37 -15.44 10.44
C PRO A 76 14.08 -16.24 10.22
N LYS A 77 13.89 -16.75 8.99
CA LYS A 77 12.78 -17.66 8.70
C LYS A 77 12.95 -18.97 9.46
N LYS A 78 11.85 -19.57 9.89
CA LYS A 78 11.87 -20.84 10.64
C LYS A 78 12.46 -21.99 9.82
N ASP A 79 12.09 -22.07 8.55
CA ASP A 79 12.51 -23.13 7.64
C ASP A 79 13.81 -22.80 6.86
N ASP A 80 14.24 -21.53 6.87
CA ASP A 80 15.49 -21.09 6.26
C ASP A 80 16.21 -20.05 7.12
N PRO A 81 16.98 -20.48 8.14
CA PRO A 81 17.64 -19.58 9.09
C PRO A 81 18.72 -18.69 8.47
N LYS A 82 19.10 -18.91 7.20
CA LYS A 82 20.08 -18.05 6.50
C LYS A 82 19.45 -16.78 5.97
N ASN A 83 18.13 -16.78 5.80
CA ASN A 83 17.37 -15.67 5.25
C ASN A 83 16.38 -15.13 6.29
N THR A 84 16.09 -13.83 6.21
CA THR A 84 15.09 -13.14 7.03
C THR A 84 13.76 -13.07 6.27
N TYR A 85 12.66 -12.75 6.97
CA TYR A 85 11.35 -12.63 6.31
C TYR A 85 11.32 -11.52 5.26
N LEU A 86 12.00 -10.41 5.54
CA LEU A 86 12.20 -9.31 4.61
C LEU A 86 13.71 -9.03 4.46
N SER A 87 14.19 -8.91 3.23
CA SER A 87 15.63 -8.75 2.94
C SER A 87 16.16 -7.35 3.25
N SER A 88 15.32 -6.34 3.15
CA SER A 88 15.71 -4.93 3.35
C SER A 88 14.49 -4.05 3.65
N ASN A 89 14.74 -2.83 4.09
CA ASN A 89 13.69 -1.84 4.25
C ASN A 89 13.12 -1.43 2.88
N LEU A 90 11.81 -1.55 2.73
CA LEU A 90 11.07 -1.10 1.55
C LEU A 90 10.33 0.20 1.87
N TYR A 91 10.38 1.15 0.93
CA TYR A 91 9.78 2.47 1.09
C TYR A 91 8.90 2.84 -0.10
N CYS A 92 7.96 3.75 0.11
CA CYS A 92 7.12 4.26 -0.97
C CYS A 92 7.96 5.11 -1.95
N PRO A 93 7.94 4.84 -3.26
CA PRO A 93 8.72 5.60 -4.24
C PRO A 93 8.26 7.06 -4.36
N GLU A 94 7.00 7.35 -4.00
CA GLU A 94 6.47 8.72 -3.97
C GLU A 94 7.04 9.58 -2.83
N THR A 95 7.68 8.95 -1.84
CA THR A 95 8.45 9.71 -0.85
C THR A 95 9.84 10.04 -1.37
N SER A 96 9.95 11.10 -2.16
CA SER A 96 11.25 11.69 -2.48
C SER A 96 11.95 12.13 -1.18
N HIS A 97 12.95 11.35 -0.75
CA HIS A 97 13.83 11.55 0.41
C HIS A 97 13.25 11.32 1.82
N GLN A 98 11.93 11.26 2.00
CA GLN A 98 11.32 10.96 3.30
C GLN A 98 11.06 9.45 3.43
N LYS A 99 12.01 8.68 3.95
CA LYS A 99 11.89 7.22 4.16
C LYS A 99 10.73 6.85 5.10
N LYS A 100 9.49 6.90 4.61
CA LYS A 100 8.29 6.52 5.35
C LYS A 100 7.99 5.05 5.12
N GLU A 101 7.88 4.33 6.21
CA GLU A 101 7.54 2.90 6.22
C GLU A 101 6.06 2.70 5.88
N TYR A 102 5.76 1.53 5.31
CA TYR A 102 4.39 1.10 5.09
C TYR A 102 3.70 0.77 6.41
N LEU A 103 2.41 1.08 6.52
CA LEU A 103 1.64 0.66 7.68
C LEU A 103 1.17 -0.77 7.44
N VAL A 104 1.46 -1.67 8.36
CA VAL A 104 1.07 -3.08 8.28
C VAL A 104 0.26 -3.44 9.51
N TYR A 105 -0.80 -4.19 9.29
CA TYR A 105 -1.60 -4.79 10.35
C TYR A 105 -1.84 -6.26 10.00
N GLY A 106 -1.53 -7.17 10.92
CA GLY A 106 -1.79 -8.59 10.74
C GLY A 106 -2.64 -9.15 11.88
N LYS A 107 -3.73 -9.83 11.55
CA LYS A 107 -4.62 -10.51 12.49
C LYS A 107 -4.55 -12.03 12.31
N TYR A 108 -4.40 -12.73 13.41
CA TYR A 108 -4.46 -14.17 13.54
C TYR A 108 -5.74 -14.59 14.28
N VAL A 109 -6.40 -15.62 13.75
CA VAL A 109 -7.56 -16.26 14.38
C VAL A 109 -7.44 -17.77 14.25
N ALA A 110 -7.39 -18.47 15.38
CA ALA A 110 -7.54 -19.91 15.43
C ALA A 110 -9.03 -20.26 15.52
N GLU A 111 -9.51 -21.11 14.62
CA GLU A 111 -10.88 -21.62 14.66
C GLU A 111 -10.87 -23.14 14.78
N GLN A 112 -11.53 -23.69 15.81
CA GLN A 112 -11.71 -25.12 15.93
C GLN A 112 -12.89 -25.59 15.08
N ILE A 113 -12.64 -26.51 14.15
CA ILE A 113 -13.65 -27.13 13.29
C ILE A 113 -13.62 -28.63 13.55
N GLY A 114 -14.56 -29.12 14.36
CA GLY A 114 -14.54 -30.51 14.83
C GLY A 114 -13.29 -30.78 15.68
N THR A 115 -12.39 -31.60 15.16
CA THR A 115 -11.12 -31.98 15.81
C THR A 115 -9.91 -31.21 15.28
N GLU A 116 -10.07 -30.40 14.22
CA GLU A 116 -8.97 -29.67 13.59
C GLU A 116 -8.95 -28.20 14.03
N ILE A 117 -7.76 -27.63 14.18
CA ILE A 117 -7.57 -26.20 14.39
C ILE A 117 -7.21 -25.59 13.04
N LYS A 118 -8.12 -24.76 12.52
CA LYS A 118 -7.89 -23.98 11.31
C LYS A 118 -7.24 -22.65 11.69
N HIS A 119 -6.07 -22.40 11.12
CA HIS A 119 -5.31 -21.17 11.33
C HIS A 119 -5.67 -20.16 10.25
N ASN A 120 -6.24 -19.01 10.63
CA ASN A 120 -6.60 -17.95 9.71
C ASN A 120 -5.73 -16.71 9.96
N TYR A 121 -5.25 -16.13 8.86
CA TYR A 121 -4.41 -14.93 8.84
C TYR A 121 -5.02 -13.91 7.90
N GLY A 122 -5.09 -12.65 8.32
CA GLY A 122 -5.49 -11.54 7.47
C GLY A 122 -4.55 -10.37 7.68
N ILE A 123 -4.03 -9.82 6.58
CA ILE A 123 -3.03 -8.77 6.60
C ILE A 123 -3.51 -7.62 5.74
N ILE A 124 -3.37 -6.42 6.28
CA ILE A 124 -3.69 -5.15 5.63
C ILE A 124 -2.40 -4.35 5.55
N ILE A 125 -2.07 -3.87 4.35
CA ILE A 125 -0.89 -3.04 4.11
C ILE A 125 -1.35 -1.75 3.45
N LEU A 126 -0.90 -0.63 4.00
CA LEU A 126 -1.23 0.70 3.51
C LEU A 126 0.02 1.45 3.09
N CYS A 127 -0.06 2.04 1.91
CA CYS A 127 0.89 3.04 1.46
C CYS A 127 0.84 4.25 2.42
N PRO A 128 2.00 4.74 2.91
CA PRO A 128 2.05 5.89 3.80
C PRO A 128 1.53 7.19 3.15
N ASN A 129 1.44 7.22 1.81
CA ASN A 129 0.93 8.34 1.04
C ASN A 129 -0.41 8.02 0.34
N LEU A 130 -1.16 7.01 0.81
CA LEU A 130 -2.45 6.64 0.22
C LEU A 130 -3.42 7.83 0.11
N ALA A 131 -3.31 8.80 1.04
CA ALA A 131 -4.10 10.03 1.00
C ALA A 131 -3.83 10.88 -0.26
N GLN A 132 -2.58 10.99 -0.71
CA GLN A 132 -2.20 11.72 -1.92
C GLN A 132 -2.23 10.85 -3.17
N TYR A 133 -2.05 9.53 -3.01
CA TYR A 133 -1.99 8.56 -4.10
C TYR A 133 -3.02 7.44 -3.88
N PRO A 134 -4.32 7.70 -4.17
CA PRO A 134 -5.42 6.80 -3.84
C PRO A 134 -5.35 5.44 -4.53
N LYS A 135 -4.58 5.32 -5.61
CA LYS A 135 -4.37 4.08 -6.36
C LYS A 135 -3.33 3.15 -5.71
N HIS A 136 -2.59 3.61 -4.69
CA HIS A 136 -1.55 2.82 -4.03
C HIS A 136 -2.15 1.80 -3.05
N ILE A 137 -2.94 0.88 -3.60
CA ILE A 137 -3.62 -0.18 -2.88
C ILE A 137 -3.35 -1.50 -3.61
N ILE A 138 -3.27 -2.59 -2.86
CA ILE A 138 -3.15 -3.93 -3.45
C ILE A 138 -4.52 -4.35 -3.97
N GLU A 139 -4.61 -4.63 -5.27
CA GLU A 139 -5.84 -5.12 -5.89
C GLU A 139 -6.25 -6.51 -5.37
N LYS A 140 -7.56 -6.74 -5.29
CA LYS A 140 -8.13 -8.00 -4.79
C LYS A 140 -7.55 -9.24 -5.49
N GLY A 141 -7.35 -9.16 -6.80
CA GLY A 141 -6.83 -10.26 -7.62
C GLY A 141 -5.45 -10.75 -7.20
N PHE A 142 -4.62 -9.92 -6.55
CA PHE A 142 -3.36 -10.41 -5.97
C PHE A 142 -3.63 -11.46 -4.89
N TYR A 143 -4.53 -11.18 -3.95
CA TYR A 143 -4.81 -12.09 -2.84
C TYR A 143 -5.43 -13.39 -3.32
N GLU A 144 -6.35 -13.33 -4.28
CA GLU A 144 -7.03 -14.51 -4.84
C GLU A 144 -6.04 -15.52 -5.46
N ASN A 145 -4.92 -15.03 -6.01
CA ASN A 145 -3.86 -15.86 -6.58
C ASN A 145 -2.91 -16.48 -5.55
N MET A 146 -3.01 -16.11 -4.27
CA MET A 146 -2.07 -16.53 -3.21
C MET A 146 -2.67 -17.59 -2.25
N GLU A 147 -3.78 -18.23 -2.63
CA GLU A 147 -4.53 -19.20 -1.80
C GLU A 147 -4.79 -18.67 -0.36
N PRO A 148 -5.49 -17.54 -0.24
CA PRO A 148 -5.61 -16.81 1.01
C PRO A 148 -6.47 -17.58 2.01
N THR A 149 -6.19 -17.38 3.31
CA THR A 149 -7.08 -17.93 4.35
C THR A 149 -8.44 -17.24 4.32
N GLN A 150 -9.42 -17.83 5.03
CA GLN A 150 -10.77 -17.26 5.12
C GLN A 150 -10.78 -15.83 5.67
N LEU A 151 -9.91 -15.53 6.65
CA LEU A 151 -9.79 -14.19 7.21
C LEU A 151 -9.23 -13.20 6.18
N GLN A 152 -8.20 -13.59 5.41
CA GLN A 152 -7.66 -12.74 4.34
C GLN A 152 -8.71 -12.48 3.24
N ASN A 153 -9.55 -13.47 2.90
CA ASN A 153 -10.66 -13.26 1.95
C ASN A 153 -11.65 -12.22 2.45
N TYR A 154 -12.05 -12.28 3.72
CA TYR A 154 -12.94 -11.27 4.30
C TYR A 154 -12.32 -9.89 4.28
N MET A 155 -11.05 -9.77 4.66
CA MET A 155 -10.34 -8.50 4.63
C MET A 155 -10.18 -7.96 3.22
N SER A 156 -9.78 -8.78 2.24
CA SER A 156 -9.59 -8.33 0.86
C SER A 156 -10.89 -7.86 0.23
N GLU A 157 -12.01 -8.57 0.46
CA GLU A 157 -13.33 -8.14 -0.01
C GLU A 157 -13.79 -6.82 0.63
N ASP A 158 -13.54 -6.62 1.92
CA ASP A 158 -13.95 -5.40 2.62
C ASP A 158 -13.08 -4.21 2.22
N ILE A 159 -11.78 -4.41 2.02
CA ILE A 159 -10.86 -3.39 1.51
C ILE A 159 -11.21 -3.00 0.07
N ASP A 160 -11.52 -3.98 -0.80
CA ASP A 160 -11.99 -3.74 -2.16
C ASP A 160 -13.31 -2.94 -2.17
N TYR A 161 -14.23 -3.25 -1.26
CA TYR A 161 -15.46 -2.47 -1.08
C TYR A 161 -15.15 -1.01 -0.66
N ILE A 162 -14.28 -0.80 0.34
CA ILE A 162 -13.87 0.56 0.77
C ILE A 162 -13.21 1.30 -0.40
N ASP A 163 -12.37 0.63 -1.18
CA ASP A 163 -11.72 1.21 -2.35
C ASP A 163 -12.73 1.69 -3.38
N SER A 164 -13.71 0.84 -3.70
CA SER A 164 -14.77 1.13 -4.67
C SER A 164 -15.67 2.29 -4.25
N GLU A 165 -16.02 2.39 -2.97
CA GLU A 165 -16.91 3.45 -2.45
C GLU A 165 -16.17 4.79 -2.29
N THR A 166 -14.86 4.77 -2.03
CA THR A 166 -14.07 6.00 -1.84
C THR A 166 -13.41 6.51 -3.12
N GLY A 167 -13.17 5.63 -4.10
CA GLY A 167 -12.58 5.96 -5.39
C GLY A 167 -11.25 6.72 -5.25
N LEU A 168 -11.19 7.94 -5.80
CA LEU A 168 -10.00 8.79 -5.74
C LEU A 168 -9.91 9.66 -4.47
N ASN A 169 -10.83 9.49 -3.51
CA ASN A 169 -10.74 10.18 -2.22
C ASN A 169 -9.80 9.43 -1.26
N GLY A 170 -8.49 9.64 -1.44
CA GLY A 170 -7.47 8.97 -0.64
C GLY A 170 -7.57 9.26 0.86
N ALA A 171 -7.95 10.48 1.25
CA ALA A 171 -8.09 10.84 2.66
C ALA A 171 -9.21 10.05 3.34
N LYS A 172 -10.39 9.95 2.68
CA LYS A 172 -11.50 9.15 3.20
C LYS A 172 -11.17 7.66 3.22
N LYS A 173 -10.42 7.19 2.23
CA LYS A 173 -9.94 5.80 2.16
C LYS A 173 -9.06 5.45 3.36
N VAL A 174 -8.07 6.28 3.67
CA VAL A 174 -7.22 6.11 4.87
C VAL A 174 -8.05 6.12 6.15
N GLU A 175 -9.00 7.05 6.29
CA GLU A 175 -9.89 7.13 7.45
C GLU A 175 -10.67 5.81 7.66
N LEU A 176 -11.33 5.31 6.61
CA LEU A 176 -12.17 4.12 6.68
C LEU A 176 -11.36 2.84 6.88
N ILE A 177 -10.19 2.70 6.23
CA ILE A 177 -9.34 1.53 6.46
C ILE A 177 -8.78 1.54 7.89
N ASN A 178 -8.39 2.69 8.42
CA ASN A 178 -7.97 2.77 9.82
C ASN A 178 -9.12 2.39 10.77
N LYS A 179 -10.34 2.88 10.54
CA LYS A 179 -11.53 2.44 11.31
C LYS A 179 -11.74 0.93 11.20
N TYR A 180 -11.58 0.35 10.01
CA TYR A 180 -11.68 -1.09 9.79
C TYR A 180 -10.63 -1.87 10.59
N ILE A 181 -9.38 -1.43 10.57
CA ILE A 181 -8.29 -2.00 11.38
C ILE A 181 -8.62 -1.92 12.88
N GLU A 182 -9.13 -0.78 13.35
CA GLU A 182 -9.49 -0.61 14.76
C GLU A 182 -10.61 -1.56 15.19
N ILE A 183 -11.58 -1.87 14.33
CA ILE A 183 -12.59 -2.90 14.61
C ILE A 183 -11.90 -4.25 14.86
N TRP A 184 -10.98 -4.66 14.00
CA TRP A 184 -10.27 -5.94 14.16
C TRP A 184 -9.35 -5.99 15.41
N LYS A 185 -8.87 -4.84 15.88
CA LYS A 185 -8.06 -4.75 17.11
C LYS A 185 -8.91 -4.81 18.37
N THR A 186 -10.09 -4.19 18.35
CA THR A 186 -10.88 -3.91 19.56
C THR A 186 -12.06 -4.87 19.75
N ASP A 187 -12.61 -5.42 18.68
CA ASP A 187 -13.76 -6.33 18.72
C ASP A 187 -13.28 -7.79 18.61
N PRO A 188 -13.25 -8.56 19.72
CA PRO A 188 -12.83 -9.96 19.70
C PRO A 188 -13.76 -10.85 18.87
N ASP A 189 -15.01 -10.43 18.67
CA ASP A 189 -16.02 -11.17 17.91
C ASP A 189 -16.06 -10.75 16.43
N ALA A 190 -15.19 -9.85 15.97
CA ALA A 190 -15.18 -9.34 14.59
C ALA A 190 -15.15 -10.47 13.55
N PHE A 191 -14.36 -11.52 13.80
CA PHE A 191 -14.27 -12.69 12.91
C PHE A 191 -15.60 -13.44 12.82
N ALA A 192 -16.22 -13.74 13.96
CA ALA A 192 -17.49 -14.44 14.03
C ALA A 192 -18.62 -13.62 13.39
N LYS A 193 -18.68 -12.31 13.66
CA LYS A 193 -19.64 -11.38 13.05
C LYS A 193 -19.51 -11.35 11.53
N ARG A 194 -18.28 -11.22 11.02
CA ARG A 194 -18.00 -11.18 9.58
C ARG A 194 -18.25 -12.52 8.88
N LYS A 195 -18.03 -13.63 9.58
CA LYS A 195 -18.35 -14.98 9.11
C LYS A 195 -19.86 -15.22 9.04
N ALA A 196 -20.61 -14.75 10.03
CA ALA A 196 -22.07 -14.91 10.08
C ALA A 196 -22.81 -13.98 9.10
N ASN A 197 -22.32 -12.75 8.93
CA ASN A 197 -22.88 -11.78 8.00
C ASN A 197 -21.77 -11.06 7.23
N THR A 198 -21.78 -11.22 5.91
CA THR A 198 -20.75 -10.68 5.02
C THR A 198 -20.72 -9.15 4.97
N THR A 199 -21.79 -8.49 5.37
CA THR A 199 -21.88 -7.02 5.39
C THR A 199 -21.65 -6.42 6.77
N ALA A 200 -21.49 -7.22 7.83
CA ALA A 200 -21.49 -6.74 9.21
C ALA A 200 -20.49 -5.61 9.46
N LEU A 201 -19.24 -5.77 9.00
CA LEU A 201 -18.22 -4.75 9.19
C LEU A 201 -18.39 -3.57 8.25
N ARG A 202 -18.89 -3.79 7.02
CA ARG A 202 -19.17 -2.72 6.05
C ARG A 202 -20.29 -1.81 6.53
N ALA A 203 -21.30 -2.37 7.19
CA ALA A 203 -22.40 -1.62 7.78
C ALA A 203 -21.96 -0.70 8.92
N ILE A 204 -20.88 -1.04 9.63
CA ILE A 204 -20.27 -0.16 10.64
C ILE A 204 -19.51 0.99 9.97
N LEU A 205 -18.87 0.73 8.83
CA LEU A 205 -18.08 1.73 8.09
C LEU A 205 -18.94 2.68 7.25
N PHE A 206 -20.07 2.20 6.73
CA PHE A 206 -20.99 2.90 5.84
C PHE A 206 -22.45 2.76 6.31
N PRO A 207 -22.79 3.22 7.54
CA PRO A 207 -24.11 3.02 8.13
C PRO A 207 -25.26 3.47 7.22
N GLU A 208 -25.06 4.57 6.50
CA GLU A 208 -26.02 5.14 5.55
C GLU A 208 -26.35 4.21 4.37
N LYS A 209 -25.42 3.32 3.97
CA LYS A 209 -25.61 2.40 2.84
C LYS A 209 -26.40 1.16 3.22
N PHE A 210 -26.48 0.85 4.51
CA PHE A 210 -27.12 -0.36 5.03
C PHE A 210 -28.39 -0.06 5.83
N GLY A 211 -28.91 1.18 5.73
CA GLY A 211 -30.15 1.59 6.40
C GLY A 211 -30.03 1.64 7.92
N ILE A 212 -28.81 1.71 8.45
CA ILE A 212 -28.52 1.86 9.87
C ILE A 212 -28.32 3.36 10.10
N THR A 213 -29.39 4.09 10.34
CA THR A 213 -29.28 5.45 10.89
C THR A 213 -29.12 5.35 12.40
N GLU A 214 -28.12 6.05 12.96
CA GLU A 214 -27.96 6.21 14.42
C GLU A 214 -29.25 6.64 15.13
#